data_AF-A0A927UBD2-F1
#
_entry.id   AF-A0A927UBD2-F1
#
_cell.length_a   1.000
_cell.length_b   1.000
_cell.length_c   1.000
_cell.angle_alpha   90.00
_cell.angle_beta   90.00
_cell.angle_gamma   90.00
#
_symmetry.space_group_name_H-M   'P 1'
#
loop_
_entity.id
_entity.type
_entity.pdbx_description
1 polymer ?
#
loop_
_entity_poly.entity_id
_entity_poly.type
_entity_poly.pdbx_seq_one_letter_code
_entity_poly.pdbx_strand_id
1 'polypeptide(L)'
;MKVQLSINDKLMERTDGYAKKNYMKRSNLVSLALTEYLNDRETMLLVKNLSLAIGKIADSGKIDADTMEIIKDFERFSKLVIKKK
;
A
#
# COMPACT_ATOMS: atom_id res chain seq x y z
N MET A 1 11.35 -12.99 -12.49
CA MET A 1 11.37 -12.15 -13.71
C MET A 1 12.47 -11.13 -13.58
N LYS A 2 13.31 -10.92 -14.62
CA LYS A 2 14.36 -9.90 -14.63
C LYS A 2 13.87 -8.72 -15.48
N VAL A 3 14.07 -7.51 -15.00
CA VAL A 3 13.64 -6.27 -15.68
C VAL A 3 14.84 -5.32 -15.73
N GLN A 4 14.96 -4.60 -16.85
CA GLN A 4 15.93 -3.52 -17.02
C GLN A 4 15.18 -2.19 -16.90
N LEU A 5 15.71 -1.27 -16.08
CA LEU A 5 15.10 0.01 -15.79
C LEU A 5 16.13 1.13 -16.01
N SER A 6 15.66 2.25 -16.56
CA SER A 6 16.45 3.48 -16.62
C SER A 6 16.09 4.35 -15.42
N ILE A 7 17.07 4.78 -14.65
CA ILE A 7 16.90 5.57 -13.42
C ILE A 7 17.88 6.74 -13.46
N ASN A 8 17.47 7.89 -12.92
CA ASN A 8 18.35 9.04 -12.76
C ASN A 8 19.55 8.73 -11.86
N ASP A 9 20.76 9.10 -12.29
CA ASP A 9 22.00 8.77 -11.60
C ASP A 9 22.04 9.20 -10.13
N LYS A 10 21.52 10.41 -9.82
CA LYS A 10 21.49 10.91 -8.43
C LYS A 10 20.57 10.07 -7.54
N LEU A 11 19.47 9.56 -8.10
CA LEU A 11 18.60 8.65 -7.36
C LEU A 11 19.31 7.31 -7.13
N MET A 12 20.00 6.79 -8.15
CA MET A 12 20.73 5.53 -8.05
C MET A 12 21.83 5.60 -6.98
N GLU A 13 22.59 6.69 -6.95
CA GLU A 13 23.62 6.94 -5.93
C GLU A 13 23.03 6.95 -4.52
N ARG A 14 21.90 7.63 -4.31
CA ARG A 14 21.19 7.65 -3.02
C ARG A 14 20.69 6.27 -2.62
N THR A 15 20.12 5.51 -3.56
CA THR A 15 19.64 4.14 -3.34
C THR A 15 20.79 3.23 -2.93
N ASP A 16 21.94 3.32 -3.59
CA ASP A 16 23.13 2.54 -3.25
C ASP A 16 23.69 2.89 -1.87
N GLY A 17 23.77 4.18 -1.56
CA GLY A 17 24.19 4.64 -0.25
C GLY A 17 23.30 4.12 0.88
N TYR A 18 21.97 4.17 0.68
CA TYR A 18 21.01 3.60 1.63
C TYR A 18 21.15 2.08 1.75
N ALA A 19 21.23 1.38 0.62
CA ALA A 19 21.31 -0.08 0.60
C ALA A 19 22.56 -0.57 1.34
N LYS A 20 23.71 0.07 1.10
CA LYS A 20 24.98 -0.24 1.77
C LYS A 20 24.91 0.02 3.27
N LYS A 21 24.36 1.16 3.70
CA LYS A 21 24.21 1.51 5.12
C LYS A 21 23.31 0.54 5.89
N ASN A 22 22.34 -0.06 5.21
CA ASN A 22 21.37 -0.99 5.79
C ASN A 22 21.69 -2.48 5.49
N TYR A 23 22.91 -2.79 5.04
CA TYR A 23 23.36 -4.16 4.75
C TYR A 23 22.45 -4.94 3.79
N MET A 24 21.86 -4.24 2.82
CA MET A 24 20.92 -4.83 1.86
C MET A 24 21.42 -4.67 0.42
N LYS A 25 21.03 -5.60 -0.45
CA LYS A 25 21.30 -5.51 -1.88
C LYS A 25 20.38 -4.46 -2.51
N ARG A 26 20.91 -3.71 -3.50
CA ARG A 26 20.15 -2.74 -4.30
C ARG A 26 18.83 -3.31 -4.83
N SER A 27 18.88 -4.51 -5.41
CA SER A 27 17.69 -5.19 -5.94
C SER A 27 16.62 -5.42 -4.87
N ASN A 28 17.04 -5.79 -3.65
CA ASN A 28 16.12 -6.05 -2.55
C ASN A 28 15.45 -4.75 -2.10
N LEU A 29 16.21 -3.66 -2.03
CA LEU A 29 15.68 -2.34 -1.71
C LEU A 29 14.66 -1.86 -2.76
N VAL A 30 14.95 -2.06 -4.05
CA VAL A 30 13.99 -1.70 -5.12
C VAL A 30 12.72 -2.54 -5.02
N SER A 31 12.83 -3.84 -4.79
CA SER A 31 11.66 -4.72 -4.58
C SER A 31 10.86 -4.33 -3.34
N LEU A 32 11.53 -4.00 -2.25
CA LEU A 32 10.89 -3.54 -1.02
C LEU A 32 10.13 -2.23 -1.28
N ALA A 33 10.79 -1.23 -1.86
CA ALA A 33 10.19 0.07 -2.14
C ALA A 33 8.98 -0.01 -3.07
N LEU A 34 9.03 -0.87 -4.11
CA LEU A 34 7.88 -1.12 -4.97
C LEU A 34 6.73 -1.79 -4.23
N THR A 35 7.04 -2.76 -3.36
CA THR A 35 6.03 -3.44 -2.53
C THR A 35 5.35 -2.46 -1.58
N GLU A 36 6.14 -1.64 -0.88
CA GLU A 36 5.64 -0.61 0.03
C GLU A 36 4.80 0.42 -0.74
N TYR A 37 5.30 0.92 -1.86
CA TYR A 37 4.57 1.89 -2.68
C TYR A 37 3.21 1.37 -3.17
N LEU A 38 3.16 0.12 -3.67
CA LEU A 38 1.90 -0.48 -4.13
C LEU A 38 0.93 -0.68 -2.97
N ASN A 39 1.39 -1.22 -1.84
CA ASN A 39 0.58 -1.39 -0.65
C ASN A 39 -0.01 -0.06 -0.17
N ASP A 40 0.79 1.02 -0.15
CA ASP A 40 0.33 2.35 0.25
C ASP A 40 -0.77 2.88 -0.67
N ARG A 41 -0.63 2.68 -1.98
CA ARG A 41 -1.64 3.11 -2.96
C ARG A 41 -2.94 2.31 -2.83
N GLU A 42 -2.86 1.00 -2.64
CA GLU A 42 -4.01 0.14 -2.41
C GLU A 42 -4.73 0.51 -1.10
N THR A 43 -3.96 0.80 -0.05
CA THR A 43 -4.48 1.28 1.24
C THR A 43 -5.26 2.58 1.08
N MET A 44 -4.69 3.56 0.37
CA MET A 44 -5.35 4.84 0.14
C MET A 44 -6.68 4.69 -0.63
N LEU A 45 -6.74 3.74 -1.57
CA LEU A 45 -7.99 3.43 -2.28
C LEU A 45 -9.03 2.84 -1.34
N LEU A 46 -8.64 1.88 -0.48
CA LEU A 46 -9.54 1.28 0.51
C LEU A 46 -10.08 2.31 1.50
N VAL A 47 -9.23 3.22 1.99
CA VAL A 47 -9.63 4.33 2.89
C VAL A 47 -10.64 5.24 2.20
N LYS A 48 -10.41 5.59 0.93
CA LYS A 48 -11.36 6.40 0.14
C LYS A 48 -12.72 5.70 0.00
N ASN A 49 -12.71 4.41 -0.33
CA ASN A 49 -13.94 3.64 -0.49
C ASN A 49 -14.72 3.54 0.83
N LEU A 50 -14.02 3.31 1.94
CA LEU A 50 -14.63 3.29 3.27
C LEU A 50 -15.23 4.66 3.63
N SER A 51 -14.53 5.76 3.34
CA SER A 51 -15.06 7.11 3.58
C SER A 51 -16.37 7.37 2.86
N LEU A 52 -16.49 6.91 1.60
CA LEU A 52 -17.74 7.01 0.84
C LEU A 52 -18.85 6.12 1.44
N ALA A 53 -18.50 4.89 1.85
CA ALA A 53 -19.43 3.97 2.50
C ALA A 53 -19.97 4.54 3.82
N ILE A 54 -19.10 5.14 4.65
CA ILE A 54 -19.49 5.83 5.89
C ILE A 54 -20.41 7.02 5.59
N GLY A 55 -20.12 7.80 4.56
CA GLY A 55 -20.99 8.90 4.13
C GLY A 55 -22.41 8.41 3.79
N LYS A 56 -22.52 7.34 2.99
CA LYS A 56 -23.81 6.71 2.68
C LYS A 56 -24.56 6.23 3.92
N ILE A 57 -23.85 5.65 4.89
CA ILE A 57 -24.45 5.20 6.16
C ILE A 57 -24.96 6.42 6.94
N ALA A 58 -24.19 7.49 7.01
CA ALA A 58 -24.59 8.71 7.71
C ALA A 58 -25.84 9.35 7.08
N ASP A 59 -25.91 9.37 5.75
CA ASP A 59 -27.04 9.97 5.02
C ASP A 59 -28.30 9.10 5.05
N SER A 60 -28.16 7.78 4.94
CA SER A 60 -29.29 6.84 4.81
C SER A 60 -29.72 6.18 6.12
N GLY A 61 -28.85 6.18 7.14
CA GLY A 61 -29.01 5.44 8.39
C GLY A 61 -28.98 3.90 8.21
N LYS A 62 -28.64 3.39 7.03
CA LYS A 62 -28.67 1.96 6.71
C LYS A 62 -27.33 1.51 6.13
N ILE A 63 -27.04 0.23 6.34
CA ILE A 63 -25.92 -0.45 5.70
C ILE A 63 -26.50 -1.35 4.61
N ASP A 64 -26.31 -0.97 3.35
CA ASP A 64 -26.66 -1.82 2.20
C ASP A 64 -25.60 -2.90 1.93
N ALA A 65 -25.90 -3.83 1.03
CA ALA A 65 -25.02 -4.97 0.73
C ALA A 65 -23.66 -4.52 0.18
N ASP A 66 -23.63 -3.50 -0.68
CA ASP A 66 -22.40 -3.00 -1.28
C ASP A 66 -21.49 -2.34 -0.23
N THR A 67 -22.09 -1.53 0.64
CA THR A 67 -21.43 -0.88 1.77
C THR A 67 -20.88 -1.92 2.75
N MET A 68 -21.63 -3.00 3.00
CA MET A 68 -21.18 -4.11 3.84
C MET A 68 -19.96 -4.82 3.25
N GLU A 69 -19.90 -5.07 1.94
CA GLU A 69 -18.72 -5.66 1.30
C GLU A 69 -17.50 -4.76 1.39
N ILE A 70 -17.64 -3.44 1.18
CA ILE A 70 -16.55 -2.47 1.35
C ILE A 70 -15.99 -2.51 2.78
N ILE A 71 -16.87 -2.59 3.79
CA ILE A 71 -16.45 -2.70 5.20
C ILE A 71 -15.68 -4.00 5.45
N LYS A 72 -16.15 -5.13 4.91
CA LYS A 72 -15.45 -6.42 5.04
C LYS A 72 -14.08 -6.40 4.40
N ASP A 73 -13.94 -5.81 3.21
CA ASP A 73 -12.66 -5.73 2.52
C ASP A 73 -11.66 -4.84 3.28
N PHE A 74 -12.14 -3.73 3.83
CA PHE A 74 -11.32 -2.90 4.73
C PHE A 74 -10.91 -3.65 6.00
N GLU A 75 -11.79 -4.47 6.57
CA GLU A 75 -11.50 -5.28 7.76
C GLU A 75 -10.46 -6.36 7.49
N ARG A 76 -10.58 -7.07 6.37
CA ARG A 76 -9.59 -8.05 5.90
C ARG A 76 -8.22 -7.40 5.72
N PHE A 77 -8.18 -6.25 5.07
CA PHE A 77 -6.94 -5.49 4.90
C PHE A 77 -6.34 -5.07 6.24
N SER A 78 -7.15 -4.50 7.14
CA SER A 78 -6.70 -4.07 8.47
C SER A 78 -6.09 -5.22 9.27
N LYS A 79 -6.68 -6.41 9.19
CA LYS A 79 -6.14 -7.63 9.81
C LYS A 79 -4.78 -8.04 9.24
N LEU A 80 -4.57 -7.91 7.93
CA LEU A 80 -3.27 -8.22 7.31
C LEU A 80 -2.17 -7.26 7.79
N VAL A 81 -2.50 -5.98 7.95
CA VAL A 81 -1.56 -4.97 8.45
C VAL A 81 -1.25 -5.18 9.93
N ILE A 82 -2.27 -5.43 10.76
CA ILE A 82 -2.10 -5.58 12.21
C ILE A 82 -1.41 -6.90 12.58
N LYS A 83 -1.68 -8.01 11.86
CA LYS A 83 -1.03 -9.32 12.12
C LYS A 83 0.43 -9.40 11.70
N LYS A 84 0.98 -8.36 11.05
CA LYS A 84 2.39 -8.31 10.61
C LYS A 84 3.38 -7.88 11.74
N LYS A 85 3.00 -8.00 13.01
CA LYS A 85 3.88 -7.73 14.17
C LYS A 85 4.44 -9.02 14.75
#